data_AF-A0A6L5X9G4-F1
#
_entry.id   AF-A0A6L5X9G4-F1
#
_cell.length_a   1.000
_cell.length_b   1.000
_cell.length_c   1.000
_cell.angle_alpha   90.00
_cell.angle_beta   90.00
_cell.angle_gamma   90.00
#
_symmetry.space_group_name_H-M   'P 1'
#
loop_
_entity.id
_entity.type
_entity.pdbx_description
1 polymer ?
#
loop_
_entity_poly.entity_id
_entity_poly.type
_entity_poly.pdbx_seq_one_letter_code
_entity_poly.pdbx_strand_id
1 'polypeptide(L)'
;MTQNCTNFALSYKAGNKMDFRTTIHTTDNQGIMHHSDSYMMLGSCFSDNMGNKLRAAMVDVDVNPFGTIYNPYSIATSLERLMAGESERGIDLFEAGGVWNSYHFHSRYSLPDKQATLEKMNARIAAAHQRLATCNTLIITLGTAVVYRLKSTGEVVANCHKVPQHHFTRTMASVDEMTATLGATLERLHAFNPGLRVIFTLSPIRHIADGLQVNSLSKASLRVTIDNLNRAYKDFTGYFPAYEIMLDDLRDYRFYAPDMVHPSEVAIEYMWQVFQATYFDDASTQAIARCERVTKRLNHRPMSSNREVVERFNADTRSVVRNLAKEYPYIKRIKEIQNILSVQ
;
A
#
# COMPACT_ATOMS: atom_id res chain seq x y z
N MET A 1 -29.94 -15.13 41.76
CA MET A 1 -28.63 -15.32 41.09
C MET A 1 -28.24 -14.00 40.45
N THR A 2 -27.67 -13.11 41.24
CA THR A 2 -27.14 -11.80 40.82
C THR A 2 -25.64 -11.91 40.97
N GLN A 3 -24.93 -12.21 39.87
CA GLN A 3 -23.47 -12.24 39.89
C GLN A 3 -22.93 -10.83 39.68
N ASN A 4 -22.21 -10.40 40.70
CA ASN A 4 -21.49 -9.15 40.90
C ASN A 4 -20.72 -8.66 39.66
N CYS A 5 -21.12 -7.49 39.15
CA CYS A 5 -20.22 -6.59 38.44
C CYS A 5 -19.25 -5.96 39.46
N THR A 6 -18.12 -6.60 39.73
CA THR A 6 -17.04 -6.00 40.52
C THR A 6 -16.16 -5.09 39.65
N ASN A 7 -16.28 -3.79 39.91
CA ASN A 7 -15.26 -2.73 39.85
C ASN A 7 -13.98 -3.03 39.02
N PHE A 8 -13.95 -2.58 37.76
CA PHE A 8 -12.69 -2.18 37.11
C PHE A 8 -12.27 -0.80 37.64
N ALA A 9 -11.78 -0.76 38.88
CA ALA A 9 -11.03 0.40 39.36
C ALA A 9 -9.63 0.34 38.72
N LEU A 10 -9.35 1.25 37.78
CA LEU A 10 -8.00 1.51 37.28
C LEU A 10 -7.11 1.88 38.48
N SER A 11 -6.32 0.93 38.96
CA SER A 11 -5.29 1.20 39.95
C SER A 11 -4.19 2.03 39.28
N TYR A 12 -4.27 3.35 39.39
CA TYR A 12 -3.13 4.22 39.15
C TYR A 12 -2.10 3.93 40.26
N LYS A 13 -1.14 3.04 39.95
CA LYS A 13 0.02 2.83 40.81
C LYS A 13 0.86 4.13 40.79
N ALA A 14 0.82 4.86 41.89
CA ALA A 14 1.73 5.98 42.13
C ALA A 14 3.17 5.43 42.16
N GLY A 15 3.98 5.80 41.16
CA GLY A 15 5.38 5.37 41.06
C GLY A 15 5.91 5.20 39.63
N ASN A 16 5.03 5.03 38.63
CA ASN A 16 5.47 5.06 37.23
C ASN A 16 5.59 6.51 36.76
N LYS A 17 6.75 6.86 36.17
CA LYS A 17 6.91 8.06 35.34
C LYS A 17 5.71 8.12 34.40
N MET A 18 4.97 9.24 34.39
CA MET A 18 3.79 9.39 33.55
C MET A 18 4.23 9.28 32.08
N ASP A 19 3.92 8.14 31.45
CA ASP A 19 4.10 7.97 30.02
C ASP A 19 2.87 8.55 29.31
N PHE A 20 3.05 9.71 28.69
CA PHE A 20 1.99 10.38 27.94
C PHE A 20 1.74 9.73 26.58
N ARG A 21 2.60 8.81 26.14
CA ARG A 21 2.49 8.13 24.86
C ARG A 21 1.68 6.85 24.99
N THR A 22 0.74 6.69 24.08
CA THR A 22 -0.06 5.48 23.88
C THR A 22 0.55 4.64 22.77
N THR A 23 1.83 4.29 22.93
CA THR A 23 2.61 3.60 21.89
C THR A 23 1.98 2.26 21.53
N ILE A 24 1.61 2.10 20.25
CA ILE A 24 1.12 0.85 19.69
C ILE A 24 2.29 -0.10 19.55
N HIS A 25 2.24 -1.19 20.32
CA HIS A 25 3.18 -2.30 20.18
C HIS A 25 2.70 -3.24 19.07
N THR A 26 3.52 -3.41 18.04
CA THR A 26 3.28 -4.38 16.99
C THR A 26 3.62 -5.79 17.45
N THR A 27 3.04 -6.79 16.80
CA THR A 27 3.45 -8.19 16.98
C THR A 27 4.87 -8.37 16.49
N ASP A 28 5.68 -9.11 17.25
CA ASP A 28 7.06 -9.42 16.86
C ASP A 28 7.06 -10.40 15.68
N ASN A 29 7.21 -9.84 14.48
CA ASN A 29 7.20 -10.53 13.20
C ASN A 29 8.53 -10.30 12.46
N GLN A 30 9.60 -10.01 13.19
CA GLN A 30 10.91 -9.74 12.60
C GLN A 30 11.38 -10.95 11.79
N GLY A 31 11.95 -10.68 10.61
CA GLY A 31 12.44 -11.71 9.68
C GLY A 31 11.36 -12.36 8.82
N ILE A 32 10.10 -11.89 8.87
CA ILE A 32 9.09 -12.29 7.87
C ILE A 32 9.36 -11.63 6.51
N MET A 33 10.00 -10.46 6.50
CA MET A 33 10.36 -9.71 5.30
C MET A 33 11.87 -9.52 5.22
N HIS A 34 12.43 -9.70 4.03
CA HIS A 34 13.85 -9.43 3.76
C HIS A 34 14.01 -8.37 2.68
N HIS A 35 15.08 -7.59 2.74
CA HIS A 35 15.39 -6.58 1.71
C HIS A 35 15.64 -7.23 0.32
N SER A 36 16.01 -8.52 0.30
CA SER A 36 16.19 -9.30 -0.93
C SER A 36 14.91 -9.92 -1.50
N ASP A 37 13.79 -9.80 -0.79
CA ASP A 37 12.49 -10.29 -1.27
C ASP A 37 11.87 -9.30 -2.28
N SER A 38 10.71 -9.71 -2.80
CA SER A 38 9.93 -8.92 -3.72
C SER A 38 8.49 -8.77 -3.25
N TYR A 39 7.89 -7.62 -3.52
CA TYR A 39 6.66 -7.19 -2.86
C TYR A 39 5.64 -6.64 -3.86
N MET A 40 4.36 -6.75 -3.50
CA MET A 40 3.29 -6.03 -4.17
C MET A 40 2.44 -5.29 -3.14
N MET A 41 1.99 -4.09 -3.46
CA MET A 41 1.06 -3.32 -2.64
C MET A 41 -0.19 -2.96 -3.45
N LEU A 42 -1.37 -3.12 -2.86
CA LEU A 42 -2.63 -2.56 -3.37
C LEU A 42 -3.33 -1.78 -2.27
N GLY A 43 -4.01 -0.70 -2.62
CA GLY A 43 -4.84 0.01 -1.67
C GLY A 43 -4.90 1.51 -1.86
N SER A 44 -5.15 2.20 -0.74
CA SER A 44 -5.25 3.66 -0.65
C SER A 44 -3.93 4.37 -1.00
N CYS A 45 -3.96 5.71 -1.05
CA CYS A 45 -2.74 6.52 -1.26
C CYS A 45 -1.65 6.25 -0.20
N PHE A 46 -2.01 5.70 0.96
CA PHE A 46 -1.03 5.28 1.95
C PHE A 46 -0.12 4.15 1.43
N SER A 47 -0.63 3.27 0.57
CA SER A 47 0.20 2.29 -0.14
C SER A 47 1.24 2.96 -1.03
N ASP A 48 0.92 4.10 -1.67
CA ASP A 48 1.89 4.85 -2.47
C ASP A 48 2.97 5.48 -1.59
N ASN A 49 2.60 6.03 -0.42
CA ASN A 49 3.56 6.57 0.55
C ASN A 49 4.55 5.52 1.06
N MET A 50 4.04 4.37 1.53
CA MET A 50 4.87 3.26 2.01
C MET A 50 5.66 2.61 0.88
N GLY A 51 5.06 2.48 -0.30
CA GLY A 51 5.73 2.00 -1.50
C GLY A 51 6.90 2.89 -1.91
N ASN A 52 6.78 4.21 -1.76
CA ASN A 52 7.89 5.14 -2.00
C ASN A 52 9.01 4.98 -0.97
N LYS A 53 8.70 4.66 0.30
CA LYS A 53 9.71 4.32 1.31
C LYS A 53 10.47 3.04 0.93
N LEU A 54 9.75 1.99 0.53
CA LEU A 54 10.35 0.74 0.04
C LEU A 54 11.24 0.96 -1.19
N ARG A 55 10.78 1.75 -2.18
CA ARG A 55 11.61 2.12 -3.34
C ARG A 55 12.84 2.92 -2.96
N ALA A 56 12.71 3.88 -2.04
CA ALA A 56 13.85 4.65 -1.56
C ALA A 56 14.86 3.78 -0.81
N ALA A 57 14.37 2.73 -0.16
CA ALA A 57 15.18 1.68 0.42
C ALA A 57 15.72 0.66 -0.61
N MET A 58 15.48 0.83 -1.91
CA MET A 58 15.86 -0.11 -2.98
C MET A 58 15.34 -1.54 -2.75
N VAL A 59 14.14 -1.63 -2.16
CA VAL A 59 13.37 -2.86 -2.08
C VAL A 59 12.56 -3.02 -3.37
N ASP A 60 12.51 -4.24 -3.90
CA ASP A 60 11.81 -4.55 -5.14
C ASP A 60 10.29 -4.65 -4.89
N VAL A 61 9.58 -3.57 -5.18
CA VAL A 61 8.15 -3.44 -4.90
C VAL A 61 7.37 -2.94 -6.11
N ASP A 62 6.24 -3.59 -6.37
CA ASP A 62 5.23 -3.10 -7.31
C ASP A 62 4.03 -2.49 -6.56
N VAL A 63 3.66 -1.26 -6.88
CA VAL A 63 2.70 -0.49 -6.07
C VAL A 63 1.49 -0.09 -6.92
N ASN A 64 0.31 -0.45 -6.42
CA ASN A 64 -0.99 -0.07 -6.95
C ASN A 64 -1.10 -0.31 -8.46
N PRO A 65 -1.10 -1.55 -8.97
CA PRO A 65 -1.15 -1.86 -10.40
C PRO A 65 -2.28 -1.20 -11.18
N PHE A 66 -3.45 -1.07 -10.56
CA PHE A 66 -4.61 -0.42 -11.14
C PHE A 66 -4.70 1.07 -10.76
N GLY A 67 -3.69 1.59 -10.05
CA GLY A 67 -3.75 2.84 -9.30
C GLY A 67 -4.45 2.66 -7.96
N THR A 68 -4.74 3.78 -7.29
CA THR A 68 -5.26 3.76 -5.93
C THR A 68 -6.70 3.23 -5.88
N ILE A 69 -6.91 2.19 -5.07
CA ILE A 69 -8.20 1.51 -4.89
C ILE A 69 -8.46 1.30 -3.40
N TYR A 70 -9.65 1.63 -2.91
CA TYR A 70 -9.85 1.78 -1.46
C TYR A 70 -10.73 0.71 -0.83
N ASN A 71 -11.69 0.16 -1.58
CA ASN A 71 -12.70 -0.72 -1.02
C ASN A 71 -12.38 -2.20 -1.26
N PRO A 72 -12.81 -3.10 -0.36
CA PRO A 72 -12.55 -4.55 -0.46
C PRO A 72 -12.94 -5.18 -1.79
N TYR A 73 -14.12 -4.86 -2.33
CA TYR A 73 -14.59 -5.46 -3.58
C TYR A 73 -13.71 -5.09 -4.77
N SER A 74 -13.34 -3.82 -4.90
CA SER A 74 -12.47 -3.38 -6.00
C SER A 74 -11.08 -4.01 -5.92
N ILE A 75 -10.56 -4.21 -4.70
CA ILE A 75 -9.30 -4.93 -4.47
C ILE A 75 -9.44 -6.40 -4.86
N ALA A 76 -10.51 -7.08 -4.42
CA ALA A 76 -10.79 -8.46 -4.80
C ALA A 76 -10.89 -8.60 -6.32
N THR A 77 -11.72 -7.80 -7.00
CA THR A 77 -11.83 -7.79 -8.47
C THR A 77 -10.48 -7.57 -9.15
N SER A 78 -9.65 -6.67 -8.62
CA SER A 78 -8.32 -6.42 -9.18
C SER A 78 -7.41 -7.65 -9.05
N LEU A 79 -7.42 -8.31 -7.88
CA LEU A 79 -6.64 -9.52 -7.62
C LEU A 79 -7.11 -10.70 -8.48
N GLU A 80 -8.41 -10.89 -8.64
CA GLU A 80 -8.96 -11.90 -9.56
C GLU A 80 -8.46 -11.69 -10.99
N ARG A 81 -8.50 -10.44 -11.47
CA ARG A 81 -7.98 -10.10 -12.80
C ARG A 81 -6.49 -10.38 -12.92
N LEU A 82 -5.71 -10.11 -11.87
CA LEU A 82 -4.28 -10.44 -11.87
C LEU A 82 -4.05 -11.95 -11.87
N MET A 83 -4.78 -12.73 -11.08
CA MET A 83 -4.60 -14.20 -11.04
C MET A 83 -5.01 -14.86 -12.36
N ALA A 84 -6.09 -14.38 -12.99
CA ALA A 84 -6.54 -14.89 -14.29
C ALA A 84 -5.53 -14.64 -15.41
N GLY A 85 -4.72 -13.57 -15.32
CA GLY A 85 -3.70 -13.25 -16.33
C GLY A 85 -4.27 -12.87 -17.71
N GLU A 86 -5.59 -12.70 -17.83
CA GLU A 86 -6.26 -12.37 -19.09
C GLU A 86 -5.88 -10.95 -19.54
N SER A 87 -4.95 -10.88 -20.49
CA SER A 87 -4.65 -9.68 -21.26
C SER A 87 -5.43 -9.75 -22.57
N GLU A 88 -6.05 -8.63 -22.97
CA GLU A 88 -6.89 -8.40 -24.17
C GLU A 88 -8.41 -8.55 -24.00
N ARG A 89 -8.96 -9.53 -23.27
CA ARG A 89 -10.42 -9.69 -23.11
C ARG A 89 -10.88 -9.22 -21.73
N GLY A 90 -11.82 -8.27 -21.69
CA GLY A 90 -12.55 -7.93 -20.46
C GLY A 90 -12.19 -6.62 -19.75
N ILE A 91 -11.43 -5.71 -20.37
CA ILE A 91 -11.35 -4.32 -19.89
C ILE A 91 -12.46 -3.51 -20.54
N ASP A 92 -13.51 -3.22 -19.78
CA ASP A 92 -14.59 -2.33 -20.23
C ASP A 92 -14.08 -0.89 -20.20
N LEU A 93 -13.88 -0.34 -21.41
CA LEU A 93 -13.49 1.05 -21.63
C LEU A 93 -14.71 1.90 -21.97
N PHE A 94 -14.77 3.10 -21.38
CA PHE A 94 -15.76 4.12 -21.71
C PHE A 94 -15.09 5.47 -21.90
N GLU A 95 -15.67 6.30 -22.76
CA GLU A 95 -15.17 7.65 -23.01
C GLU A 95 -15.82 8.65 -22.04
N ALA A 96 -15.00 9.46 -21.39
CA ALA A 96 -15.47 10.59 -20.58
C ALA A 96 -14.39 11.68 -20.52
N GLY A 97 -14.76 12.93 -20.79
CA GLY A 97 -13.85 14.07 -20.73
C GLY A 97 -12.73 14.04 -21.78
N GLY A 98 -12.99 13.44 -22.95
CA GLY A 98 -12.03 13.37 -24.06
C GLY A 98 -10.92 12.32 -23.90
N VAL A 99 -11.08 11.40 -22.96
CA VAL A 99 -10.16 10.26 -22.75
C VAL A 99 -10.94 8.96 -22.53
N TRP A 100 -10.29 7.84 -22.80
CA TRP A 100 -10.80 6.50 -22.52
C TRP A 100 -10.42 6.08 -21.11
N ASN A 101 -11.41 5.62 -20.35
CA ASN A 101 -11.30 5.27 -18.94
C ASN A 101 -11.76 3.84 -18.70
N SER A 102 -11.38 3.26 -17.56
CA SER A 102 -11.96 2.02 -17.03
C SER A 102 -12.37 2.23 -15.59
N TYR A 103 -13.53 1.71 -15.20
CA TYR A 103 -14.02 1.79 -13.81
C TYR A 103 -13.12 1.08 -12.80
N HIS A 104 -12.22 0.20 -13.27
CA HIS A 104 -11.25 -0.51 -12.45
C HIS A 104 -9.88 0.16 -12.37
N PHE A 105 -9.54 1.05 -13.32
CA PHE A 105 -8.26 1.72 -13.36
C PHE A 105 -8.35 3.18 -12.95
N HIS A 106 -7.32 3.66 -12.28
CA HIS A 106 -7.12 5.08 -12.02
C HIS A 106 -6.88 5.85 -13.33
N SER A 107 -7.28 7.12 -13.35
CA SER A 107 -7.15 8.03 -14.50
C SER A 107 -5.73 8.22 -15.04
N ARG A 108 -4.70 7.74 -14.33
CA ARG A 108 -3.30 7.78 -14.80
C ARG A 108 -3.06 6.83 -15.99
N TYR A 109 -3.98 5.89 -16.20
CA TYR A 109 -3.98 4.96 -17.32
C TYR A 109 -4.79 5.44 -18.51
N SER A 110 -5.67 6.44 -18.31
CA SER A 110 -6.53 6.98 -19.36
C SER A 110 -5.72 7.73 -20.40
N LEU A 111 -6.02 7.52 -21.68
CA LEU A 111 -5.43 8.23 -22.82
C LEU A 111 -6.53 8.68 -23.81
N PRO A 112 -6.27 9.68 -24.67
CA PRO A 112 -7.22 10.09 -25.71
C PRO A 112 -7.50 8.97 -26.75
N ASP A 113 -6.53 8.09 -26.98
CA ASP A 113 -6.67 6.98 -27.92
C ASP A 113 -7.13 5.70 -27.20
N LYS A 114 -8.17 5.05 -27.76
CA LYS A 114 -8.79 3.85 -27.17
C LYS A 114 -7.82 2.67 -27.14
N GLN A 115 -7.13 2.44 -28.26
CA GLN A 115 -6.29 1.27 -28.44
C GLN A 115 -5.04 1.38 -27.57
N ALA A 116 -4.40 2.55 -27.54
CA ALA A 116 -3.28 2.84 -26.67
C ALA A 116 -3.65 2.73 -25.19
N THR A 117 -4.87 3.13 -24.80
CA THR A 117 -5.38 2.96 -23.42
C THR A 117 -5.48 1.47 -23.08
N LEU A 118 -6.08 0.68 -23.96
CA LEU A 118 -6.24 -0.76 -23.79
C LEU A 118 -4.88 -1.47 -23.69
N GLU A 119 -3.95 -1.18 -24.59
CA GLU A 119 -2.59 -1.74 -24.60
C GLU A 119 -1.82 -1.39 -23.33
N LYS A 120 -1.91 -0.12 -22.88
CA LYS A 120 -1.25 0.33 -21.64
C LYS A 120 -1.79 -0.40 -20.41
N MET A 121 -3.10 -0.60 -20.32
CA MET A 121 -3.72 -1.32 -19.21
C MET A 121 -3.40 -2.81 -19.26
N ASN A 122 -3.47 -3.45 -20.43
CA ASN A 122 -3.13 -4.87 -20.61
C ASN A 122 -1.66 -5.15 -20.27
N ALA A 123 -0.73 -4.33 -20.78
CA ALA A 123 0.68 -4.44 -20.44
C ALA A 123 0.91 -4.32 -18.92
N ARG A 124 0.14 -3.45 -18.26
CA ARG A 124 0.22 -3.29 -16.81
C ARG A 124 -0.30 -4.52 -16.06
N ILE A 125 -1.41 -5.13 -16.50
CA ILE A 125 -1.96 -6.37 -15.93
C ILE A 125 -0.94 -7.49 -16.09
N ALA A 126 -0.40 -7.69 -17.29
CA ALA A 126 0.59 -8.75 -17.55
C ALA A 126 1.81 -8.63 -16.63
N ALA A 127 2.34 -7.42 -16.46
CA ALA A 127 3.46 -7.18 -15.54
C ALA A 127 3.10 -7.45 -14.06
N ALA A 128 1.89 -7.10 -13.63
CA ALA A 128 1.44 -7.37 -12.26
C ALA A 128 1.08 -8.84 -12.03
N HIS A 129 0.55 -9.55 -13.01
CA HIS A 129 0.31 -11.00 -12.93
C HIS A 129 1.63 -11.72 -12.62
N GLN A 130 2.67 -11.44 -13.41
CA GLN A 130 4.01 -12.01 -13.18
C GLN A 130 4.54 -11.65 -11.79
N ARG A 131 4.36 -10.39 -11.37
CA ARG A 131 4.76 -9.97 -10.03
C ARG A 131 4.01 -10.71 -8.93
N LEU A 132 2.69 -10.86 -9.03
CA LEU A 132 1.86 -11.52 -8.01
C LEU A 132 2.21 -13.00 -7.89
N ALA A 133 2.57 -13.63 -9.01
CA ALA A 133 3.00 -15.03 -9.05
C ALA A 133 4.33 -15.28 -8.32
N THR A 134 5.21 -14.27 -8.24
CA THR A 134 6.56 -14.44 -7.70
C THR A 134 6.83 -13.65 -6.42
N CYS A 135 5.97 -12.70 -6.04
CA CYS A 135 6.22 -11.89 -4.85
C CYS A 135 6.07 -12.71 -3.56
N ASN A 136 6.86 -12.33 -2.56
CA ASN A 136 6.89 -12.98 -1.26
C ASN A 136 5.75 -12.48 -0.38
N THR A 137 5.46 -11.17 -0.45
CA THR A 137 4.42 -10.55 0.37
C THR A 137 3.58 -9.56 -0.43
N LEU A 138 2.27 -9.70 -0.27
CA LEU A 138 1.23 -8.80 -0.74
C LEU A 138 0.74 -7.93 0.42
N ILE A 139 0.84 -6.61 0.29
CA ILE A 139 0.34 -5.66 1.30
C ILE A 139 -0.96 -5.04 0.79
N ILE A 140 -2.05 -5.21 1.54
CA ILE A 140 -3.38 -4.72 1.19
C ILE A 140 -3.79 -3.61 2.16
N THR A 141 -3.87 -2.38 1.66
CA THR A 141 -4.31 -1.21 2.43
C THR A 141 -5.77 -0.87 2.14
N LEU A 142 -6.68 -1.20 3.07
CA LEU A 142 -8.09 -0.85 2.93
C LEU A 142 -8.34 0.61 3.32
N GLY A 143 -9.15 1.32 2.56
CA GLY A 143 -9.44 2.75 2.74
C GLY A 143 -10.84 3.03 3.25
N THR A 144 -11.86 2.48 2.58
CA THR A 144 -13.26 2.70 2.91
C THR A 144 -14.13 1.47 2.59
N ALA A 145 -15.12 1.19 3.44
CA ALA A 145 -16.21 0.26 3.18
C ALA A 145 -17.36 0.89 2.39
N VAL A 146 -17.31 2.21 2.12
CA VAL A 146 -18.28 2.87 1.22
C VAL A 146 -17.94 2.50 -0.22
N VAL A 147 -18.93 2.01 -0.95
CA VAL A 147 -18.78 1.55 -2.33
C VAL A 147 -19.71 2.32 -3.26
N TYR A 148 -19.27 2.46 -4.50
CA TYR A 148 -20.07 3.01 -5.59
C TYR A 148 -20.40 1.86 -6.54
N ARG A 149 -21.69 1.67 -6.79
CA ARG A 149 -22.20 0.62 -7.66
C ARG A 149 -22.80 1.26 -8.90
N LEU A 150 -22.35 0.85 -10.08
CA LEU A 150 -22.90 1.32 -11.35
C LEU A 150 -24.36 0.85 -11.45
N LYS A 151 -25.32 1.75 -11.68
CA LYS A 151 -26.74 1.37 -11.74
C LYS A 151 -27.08 0.50 -12.94
N SER A 152 -26.36 0.66 -14.04
CA SER A 152 -26.60 -0.09 -15.29
C SER A 152 -26.20 -1.56 -15.20
N THR A 153 -25.13 -1.88 -14.48
CA THR A 153 -24.58 -3.25 -14.40
C THR A 153 -24.70 -3.86 -13.02
N GLY A 154 -24.92 -3.06 -11.98
CA GLY A 154 -24.84 -3.50 -10.59
C GLY A 154 -23.41 -3.75 -10.11
N GLU A 155 -22.38 -3.40 -10.87
CA GLU A 155 -20.99 -3.66 -10.51
C GLU A 155 -20.42 -2.61 -9.56
N VAL A 156 -19.59 -3.03 -8.60
CA VAL A 156 -18.81 -2.10 -7.75
C VAL A 156 -17.62 -1.56 -8.54
N VAL A 157 -17.52 -0.24 -8.63
CA VAL A 157 -16.43 0.44 -9.34
C VAL A 157 -15.33 0.90 -8.40
N ALA A 158 -14.09 0.93 -8.91
CA ALA A 158 -12.94 1.42 -8.17
C ALA A 158 -12.75 2.94 -8.36
N ASN A 159 -13.11 3.46 -9.53
CA ASN A 159 -12.96 4.88 -9.87
C ASN A 159 -14.16 5.38 -10.68
N CYS A 160 -14.79 6.49 -10.26
CA CYS A 160 -15.95 7.05 -10.94
C CYS A 160 -15.59 8.00 -12.11
N HIS A 161 -14.32 8.40 -12.30
CA HIS A 161 -13.84 9.25 -13.40
C HIS A 161 -14.65 10.53 -13.65
N LYS A 162 -15.12 11.16 -12.57
CA LYS A 162 -15.99 12.36 -12.62
C LYS A 162 -17.32 12.15 -13.38
N VAL A 163 -17.70 10.91 -13.68
CA VAL A 163 -19.02 10.57 -14.22
C VAL A 163 -20.08 11.04 -13.22
N PRO A 164 -21.21 11.62 -13.68
CA PRO A 164 -22.23 12.17 -12.79
C PRO A 164 -22.72 11.17 -11.73
N GLN A 165 -22.84 11.62 -10.49
CA GLN A 165 -23.14 10.76 -9.33
C GLN A 165 -24.44 9.96 -9.48
N HIS A 166 -25.43 10.45 -10.22
CA HIS A 166 -26.71 9.77 -10.41
C HIS A 166 -26.62 8.43 -11.15
N HIS A 167 -25.50 8.16 -11.84
CA HIS A 167 -25.20 6.85 -12.44
C HIS A 167 -24.82 5.78 -11.42
N PHE A 168 -24.53 6.18 -10.18
CA PHE A 168 -24.06 5.29 -9.13
C PHE A 168 -25.06 5.21 -7.98
N THR A 169 -25.12 4.05 -7.36
CA THR A 169 -25.70 3.88 -6.03
C THR A 169 -24.55 3.80 -5.04
N ARG A 170 -24.61 4.63 -4.00
CA ARG A 170 -23.60 4.68 -2.93
C ARG A 170 -24.13 3.93 -1.71
N THR A 171 -23.41 2.91 -1.25
CA THR A 171 -23.81 2.08 -0.10
C THR A 171 -22.62 1.81 0.82
N MET A 172 -22.90 1.55 2.10
CA MET A 172 -21.92 0.95 3.01
C MET A 172 -21.93 -0.56 2.78
N ALA A 173 -20.77 -1.14 2.51
CA ALA A 173 -20.61 -2.59 2.40
C ALA A 173 -20.81 -3.28 3.74
N SER A 174 -21.45 -4.45 3.75
CA SER A 174 -21.57 -5.27 4.95
C SER A 174 -20.23 -5.90 5.33
N VAL A 175 -19.96 -6.01 6.63
CA VAL A 175 -18.79 -6.74 7.16
C VAL A 175 -18.78 -8.19 6.68
N ASP A 176 -19.94 -8.85 6.67
CA ASP A 176 -20.06 -10.26 6.28
C ASP A 176 -19.73 -10.45 4.79
N GLU A 177 -20.28 -9.58 3.93
CA GLU A 177 -20.02 -9.62 2.49
C GLU A 177 -18.55 -9.31 2.15
N MET A 178 -17.95 -8.31 2.83
CA MET A 178 -16.53 -7.98 2.66
C MET A 178 -15.63 -9.14 3.13
N THR A 179 -15.97 -9.77 4.26
CA THR A 179 -15.23 -10.92 4.81
C THR A 179 -15.31 -12.11 3.86
N ALA A 180 -16.51 -12.46 3.37
CA ALA A 180 -16.70 -13.55 2.42
C ALA A 180 -15.96 -13.30 1.11
N THR A 181 -16.05 -12.08 0.56
CA THR A 181 -15.39 -11.71 -0.70
C THR A 181 -13.88 -11.81 -0.60
N LEU A 182 -13.28 -11.18 0.42
CA LEU A 182 -11.84 -11.21 0.61
C LEU A 182 -11.35 -12.61 1.03
N GLY A 183 -12.11 -13.36 1.82
CA GLY A 183 -11.77 -14.73 2.20
C GLY A 183 -11.66 -15.65 0.98
N ALA A 184 -12.66 -15.62 0.10
CA ALA A 184 -12.62 -16.36 -1.16
C ALA A 184 -11.45 -15.93 -2.06
N THR A 185 -11.08 -14.64 -2.03
CA THR A 185 -9.92 -14.11 -2.76
C THR A 185 -8.61 -14.64 -2.17
N LEU A 186 -8.49 -14.71 -0.83
CA LEU A 186 -7.32 -15.25 -0.15
C LEU A 186 -7.11 -16.74 -0.45
N GLU A 187 -8.18 -17.52 -0.50
CA GLU A 187 -8.11 -18.95 -0.87
C GLU A 187 -7.56 -19.14 -2.29
N ARG A 188 -8.05 -18.34 -3.25
CA ARG A 188 -7.54 -18.36 -4.62
C ARG A 188 -6.11 -17.85 -4.71
N LEU A 189 -5.75 -16.80 -3.97
CA LEU A 189 -4.37 -16.30 -3.89
C LEU A 189 -3.42 -17.37 -3.35
N HIS A 190 -3.82 -18.09 -2.31
CA HIS A 190 -3.00 -19.15 -1.73
C HIS A 190 -2.84 -20.33 -2.69
N ALA A 191 -3.87 -20.67 -3.47
CA ALA A 191 -3.75 -21.66 -4.54
C ALA A 191 -2.84 -21.18 -5.68
N PHE A 192 -2.90 -19.89 -6.02
CA PHE A 192 -2.11 -19.28 -7.09
C PHE A 192 -0.62 -19.12 -6.75
N ASN A 193 -0.32 -18.68 -5.52
CA ASN A 193 1.03 -18.53 -4.99
C ASN A 193 1.06 -19.04 -3.53
N PRO A 194 1.34 -20.33 -3.30
CA PRO A 194 1.32 -20.94 -1.96
C PRO A 194 2.32 -20.35 -0.96
N GLY A 195 3.37 -19.70 -1.45
CA GLY A 195 4.38 -19.02 -0.62
C GLY A 195 4.01 -17.58 -0.26
N LEU A 196 2.92 -17.02 -0.81
CA LEU A 196 2.54 -15.63 -0.63
C LEU A 196 2.05 -15.38 0.80
N ARG A 197 2.65 -14.39 1.47
CA ARG A 197 2.10 -13.79 2.67
C ARG A 197 1.24 -12.58 2.34
N VAL A 198 0.18 -12.37 3.11
CA VAL A 198 -0.69 -11.19 2.97
C VAL A 198 -0.65 -10.37 4.25
N ILE A 199 -0.23 -9.11 4.15
CA ILE A 199 -0.28 -8.17 5.27
C ILE A 199 -1.40 -7.17 4.99
N PHE A 200 -2.46 -7.21 5.78
CA PHE A 200 -3.48 -6.18 5.76
C PHE A 200 -3.02 -4.97 6.57
N THR A 201 -3.43 -3.78 6.13
CA THR A 201 -3.36 -2.56 6.94
C THR A 201 -4.61 -1.73 6.68
N LEU A 202 -5.06 -0.99 7.68
CA LEU A 202 -6.12 -0.01 7.52
C LEU A 202 -5.48 1.34 7.25
N SER A 203 -5.95 2.04 6.21
CA SER A 203 -5.41 3.34 5.82
C SER A 203 -5.60 4.38 6.93
N PRO A 204 -4.55 5.09 7.37
CA PRO A 204 -4.66 6.20 8.31
C PRO A 204 -5.34 7.44 7.71
N ILE A 205 -5.47 7.52 6.38
CA ILE A 205 -6.13 8.62 5.68
C ILE A 205 -7.63 8.63 5.98
N ARG A 206 -8.17 9.81 6.31
CA ARG A 206 -9.58 10.04 6.65
C ARG A 206 -10.42 10.31 5.40
N HIS A 207 -11.53 9.59 5.23
CA HIS A 207 -12.48 9.85 4.14
C HIS A 207 -13.54 10.87 4.55
N ILE A 208 -13.14 12.13 4.65
CA ILE A 208 -14.01 13.21 5.18
C ILE A 208 -15.15 13.60 4.23
N ALA A 209 -15.01 13.31 2.93
CA ALA A 209 -16.05 13.61 1.92
C ALA A 209 -17.38 12.91 2.21
N ASP A 210 -17.32 11.79 2.93
CA ASP A 210 -18.48 10.99 3.34
C ASP A 210 -19.05 11.42 4.70
N GLY A 211 -18.39 12.37 5.38
CA GLY A 211 -18.66 12.76 6.76
C GLY A 211 -17.87 11.91 7.76
N LEU A 212 -17.46 12.54 8.87
CA LEU A 212 -16.61 11.89 9.87
C LEU A 212 -17.28 10.68 10.55
N GLN A 213 -18.59 10.74 10.76
CA GLN A 213 -19.35 9.61 11.34
C GLN A 213 -19.32 8.39 10.41
N VAL A 214 -19.53 8.62 9.10
CA VAL A 214 -19.46 7.56 8.09
C VAL A 214 -18.04 7.03 7.96
N ASN A 215 -17.02 7.90 7.99
CA ASN A 215 -15.62 7.47 8.01
C ASN A 215 -15.34 6.57 9.21
N SER A 216 -15.75 6.94 10.43
CA SER A 216 -15.51 6.12 11.62
C SER A 216 -16.21 4.77 11.51
N LEU A 217 -17.47 4.74 11.08
CA LEU A 217 -18.21 3.50 10.86
C LEU A 217 -17.54 2.61 9.79
N SER A 218 -17.11 3.22 8.69
CA SER A 218 -16.39 2.58 7.59
C SER A 218 -15.07 1.94 8.06
N LYS A 219 -14.25 2.69 8.80
CA LYS A 219 -12.98 2.19 9.36
C LYS A 219 -13.20 1.06 10.36
N ALA A 220 -14.19 1.19 11.25
CA ALA A 220 -14.55 0.12 12.19
C ALA A 220 -14.98 -1.15 11.46
N SER A 221 -15.83 -1.03 10.43
CA SER A 221 -16.30 -2.16 9.62
C SER A 221 -15.14 -2.87 8.90
N LEU A 222 -14.21 -2.11 8.31
CA LEU A 222 -13.01 -2.66 7.69
C LEU A 222 -12.10 -3.34 8.74
N ARG A 223 -11.96 -2.76 9.93
CA ARG A 223 -11.11 -3.34 10.98
C ARG A 223 -11.64 -4.68 11.48
N VAL A 224 -12.96 -4.82 11.63
CA VAL A 224 -13.61 -6.10 11.95
C VAL A 224 -13.41 -7.11 10.82
N THR A 225 -13.59 -6.67 9.56
CA THR A 225 -13.35 -7.52 8.38
C THR A 225 -11.92 -8.07 8.37
N ILE A 226 -10.92 -7.21 8.54
CA ILE A 226 -9.50 -7.60 8.61
C ILE A 226 -9.26 -8.59 9.76
N ASP A 227 -9.88 -8.36 10.91
CA ASP A 227 -9.73 -9.25 12.07
C ASP A 227 -10.28 -10.64 11.79
N ASN A 228 -11.47 -10.72 11.19
CA ASN A 228 -12.09 -11.98 10.80
C ASN A 228 -11.20 -12.78 9.84
N LEU A 229 -10.66 -12.10 8.81
CA LEU A 229 -9.76 -12.71 7.83
C LEU A 229 -8.47 -13.20 8.50
N ASN A 230 -7.83 -12.38 9.33
CA ASN A 230 -6.59 -12.75 9.99
C ASN A 230 -6.76 -13.90 10.99
N ARG A 231 -7.94 -14.06 11.60
CA ARG A 231 -8.23 -15.22 12.44
C ARG A 231 -8.44 -16.49 11.61
N ALA A 232 -9.15 -16.38 10.50
CA ALA A 232 -9.47 -17.51 9.62
C ALA A 232 -8.24 -18.03 8.85
N TYR A 233 -7.34 -17.13 8.42
CA TYR A 233 -6.20 -17.45 7.54
C TYR A 233 -4.83 -17.13 8.20
N LYS A 234 -4.78 -17.23 9.54
CA LYS A 234 -3.66 -16.81 10.41
C LYS A 234 -2.25 -17.30 10.00
N ASP A 235 -2.16 -18.39 9.24
CA ASP A 235 -0.88 -19.01 8.89
C ASP A 235 -0.10 -18.18 7.85
N PHE A 236 -0.81 -17.42 7.01
CA PHE A 236 -0.20 -16.60 5.95
C PHE A 236 -0.71 -15.15 5.92
N THR A 237 -1.63 -14.76 6.81
CA THR A 237 -2.14 -13.38 6.90
C THR A 237 -1.71 -12.67 8.18
N GLY A 238 -1.50 -11.35 8.11
CA GLY A 238 -1.20 -10.52 9.27
C GLY A 238 -1.80 -9.11 9.19
N TYR A 239 -1.64 -8.33 10.26
CA TYR A 239 -2.09 -6.93 10.33
C TYR A 239 -0.95 -5.99 10.72
N PHE A 240 -0.78 -4.91 9.94
CA PHE A 240 0.02 -3.76 10.33
C PHE A 240 -0.91 -2.61 10.80
N PRO A 241 -0.75 -2.10 12.05
CA PRO A 241 -1.70 -1.16 12.65
C PRO A 241 -1.42 0.31 12.30
N ALA A 242 -1.29 0.64 11.00
CA ALA A 242 -1.00 2.02 10.59
C ALA A 242 -2.10 3.02 11.01
N TYR A 243 -3.36 2.59 10.99
CA TYR A 243 -4.51 3.40 11.38
C TYR A 243 -4.47 3.74 12.88
N GLU A 244 -4.26 2.74 13.73
CA GLU A 244 -4.16 2.92 15.17
C GLU A 244 -2.92 3.72 15.55
N ILE A 245 -1.78 3.51 14.89
CA ILE A 245 -0.59 4.36 15.08
C ILE A 245 -0.92 5.83 14.80
N MET A 246 -1.61 6.11 13.69
CA MET A 246 -1.97 7.50 13.36
C MET A 246 -2.91 8.12 14.40
N LEU A 247 -3.86 7.35 14.93
CA LEU A 247 -4.84 7.86 15.88
C LEU A 247 -4.29 7.99 17.30
N ASP A 248 -3.53 7.01 17.77
CA ASP A 248 -3.20 6.85 19.18
C ASP A 248 -1.74 7.24 19.48
N ASP A 249 -0.76 6.84 18.67
CA ASP A 249 0.64 7.27 18.84
C ASP A 249 0.82 8.73 18.40
N LEU A 250 0.23 9.05 17.25
CA LEU A 250 0.43 10.30 16.52
C LEU A 250 -0.78 11.24 16.62
N ARG A 251 -1.40 11.29 17.80
CA ARG A 251 -2.68 11.98 18.07
C ARG A 251 -2.71 13.52 17.88
N ASP A 252 -1.61 14.15 17.49
CA ASP A 252 -1.46 15.60 17.37
C ASP A 252 -1.60 16.07 15.91
N TYR A 253 -2.24 17.23 15.67
CA TYR A 253 -2.43 17.79 14.32
C TYR A 253 -1.13 17.99 13.54
N ARG A 254 0.02 18.13 14.20
CA ARG A 254 1.35 18.20 13.55
C ARG A 254 1.67 16.98 12.68
N PHE A 255 1.00 15.86 12.92
CA PHE A 255 1.16 14.62 12.17
C PHE A 255 0.23 14.52 10.96
N TYR A 256 -0.61 15.52 10.74
CA TYR A 256 -1.44 15.64 9.53
C TYR A 256 -0.78 16.60 8.54
N ALA A 257 -0.93 16.31 7.26
CA ALA A 257 -0.60 17.22 6.18
C ALA A 257 -1.53 18.46 6.21
N PRO A 258 -1.24 19.53 5.44
CA PRO A 258 -2.03 20.77 5.46
C PRO A 258 -3.54 20.60 5.19
N ASP A 259 -3.94 19.50 4.53
CA ASP A 259 -5.34 19.17 4.28
C ASP A 259 -6.09 18.56 5.48
N MET A 260 -5.39 18.29 6.59
CA MET A 260 -5.92 17.68 7.82
C MET A 260 -6.55 16.29 7.63
N VAL A 261 -6.21 15.64 6.51
CA VAL A 261 -6.77 14.35 6.09
C VAL A 261 -5.67 13.30 5.93
N HIS A 262 -4.57 13.69 5.27
CA HIS A 262 -3.44 12.79 5.03
C HIS A 262 -2.44 12.87 6.17
N PRO A 263 -1.70 11.79 6.46
CA PRO A 263 -0.54 11.87 7.34
C PRO A 263 0.53 12.79 6.75
N SER A 264 1.24 13.52 7.61
CA SER A 264 2.41 14.32 7.22
C SER A 264 3.62 13.42 6.91
N GLU A 265 4.66 13.99 6.28
CA GLU A 265 5.89 13.24 5.99
C GLU A 265 6.53 12.64 7.24
N VAL A 266 6.47 13.37 8.37
CA VAL A 266 6.98 12.90 9.67
C VAL A 266 6.18 11.70 10.17
N ALA A 267 4.86 11.71 10.00
CA ALA A 267 4.01 10.59 10.37
C ALA A 267 4.28 9.35 9.51
N ILE A 268 4.42 9.54 8.19
CA ILE A 268 4.81 8.46 7.27
C ILE A 268 6.18 7.90 7.62
N GLU A 269 7.16 8.74 7.94
CA GLU A 269 8.49 8.30 8.38
C GLU A 269 8.43 7.49 9.68
N TYR A 270 7.65 7.92 10.67
CA TYR A 270 7.45 7.16 11.89
C TYR A 270 6.82 5.79 11.62
N MET A 271 5.74 5.75 10.84
CA MET A 271 5.10 4.48 10.44
C MET A 271 6.05 3.57 9.64
N TRP A 272 6.92 4.13 8.81
CA TRP A 272 7.97 3.38 8.10
C TRP A 272 8.98 2.75 9.05
N GLN A 273 9.41 3.47 10.08
CA GLN A 273 10.33 2.94 11.10
C GLN A 273 9.68 1.82 11.92
N VAL A 274 8.42 1.98 12.32
CA VAL A 274 7.66 0.92 13.00
C VAL A 274 7.48 -0.28 12.08
N PHE A 275 7.17 -0.07 10.79
CA PHE A 275 7.06 -1.16 9.80
C PHE A 275 8.37 -1.93 9.64
N GLN A 276 9.50 -1.22 9.53
CA GLN A 276 10.83 -1.84 9.48
C GLN A 276 11.10 -2.71 10.70
N ALA A 277 10.95 -2.13 11.90
CA ALA A 277 11.18 -2.83 13.16
C ALA A 277 10.23 -4.01 13.38
N THR A 278 9.06 -4.01 12.75
CA THR A 278 8.06 -5.08 12.87
C THR A 278 8.38 -6.28 11.99
N TYR A 279 8.86 -6.07 10.77
CA TYR A 279 8.90 -7.12 9.75
C TYR A 279 10.27 -7.47 9.19
N PHE A 280 11.20 -6.51 9.13
CA PHE A 280 12.53 -6.75 8.58
C PHE A 280 13.49 -7.25 9.66
N ASP A 281 14.39 -8.15 9.28
CA ASP A 281 15.51 -8.56 10.14
C ASP A 281 16.60 -7.49 10.23
N ASP A 282 17.57 -7.69 11.13
CA ASP A 282 18.69 -6.76 11.34
C ASP A 282 19.53 -6.57 10.08
N ALA A 283 19.78 -7.64 9.33
CA ALA A 283 20.56 -7.59 8.10
C ALA A 283 19.86 -6.73 7.03
N SER A 284 18.55 -6.90 6.87
CA SER A 284 17.73 -6.08 5.97
C SER A 284 17.64 -4.64 6.44
N THR A 285 17.50 -4.39 7.73
CA THR A 285 17.48 -3.03 8.30
C THR A 285 18.79 -2.28 8.01
N GLN A 286 19.93 -2.96 8.10
CA GLN A 286 21.23 -2.40 7.71
C GLN A 286 21.31 -2.11 6.21
N ALA A 287 20.80 -3.03 5.37
CA ALA A 287 20.75 -2.84 3.92
C ALA A 287 19.87 -1.64 3.55
N ILE A 288 18.67 -1.55 4.13
CA ILE A 288 17.73 -0.41 3.96
C ILE A 288 18.45 0.90 4.28
N ALA A 289 19.09 1.02 5.45
CA ALA A 289 19.77 2.25 5.86
C ALA A 289 20.92 2.64 4.88
N ARG A 290 21.62 1.67 4.29
CA ARG A 290 22.64 1.93 3.26
C ARG A 290 21.99 2.40 1.95
N CYS A 291 20.97 1.69 1.48
CA CYS A 291 20.26 1.99 0.25
C CYS A 291 19.60 3.38 0.31
N GLU A 292 18.96 3.76 1.42
CA GLU A 292 18.36 5.08 1.62
C GLU A 292 19.40 6.21 1.55
N ARG A 293 20.61 6.01 2.09
CA ARG A 293 21.71 6.97 1.95
C ARG A 293 22.12 7.16 0.48
N VAL A 294 22.19 6.07 -0.29
CA VAL A 294 22.51 6.14 -1.72
C VAL A 294 21.38 6.80 -2.50
N THR A 295 20.12 6.50 -2.19
CA THR A 295 18.96 7.17 -2.78
C THR A 295 18.98 8.68 -2.52
N LYS A 296 19.30 9.11 -1.29
CA LYS A 296 19.47 10.54 -0.98
C LYS A 296 20.56 11.18 -1.84
N ARG A 297 21.68 10.48 -2.06
CA ARG A 297 22.75 10.94 -2.96
C ARG A 297 22.30 11.02 -4.41
N LEU A 298 21.55 10.03 -4.90
CA LEU A 298 21.02 10.00 -6.28
C LEU A 298 20.04 11.13 -6.55
N ASN A 299 19.23 11.50 -5.54
CA ASN A 299 18.27 12.60 -5.65
C ASN A 299 18.92 13.98 -5.47
N HIS A 300 20.17 14.05 -5.01
CA HIS A 300 20.86 15.32 -4.82
C HIS A 300 21.22 15.93 -6.18
N ARG A 301 20.74 17.16 -6.42
CA ARG A 301 21.08 17.95 -7.60
C ARG A 301 22.29 18.82 -7.30
N PRO A 302 23.44 18.65 -7.99
CA PRO A 302 24.57 19.56 -7.82
C PRO A 302 24.14 21.01 -8.09
N MET A 303 24.44 21.92 -7.16
CA MET A 303 24.12 23.35 -7.31
C MET A 303 25.16 24.11 -8.15
N SER A 304 26.26 23.45 -8.54
CA SER A 304 27.32 24.04 -9.35
C SER A 304 26.98 23.98 -10.83
N SER A 305 27.21 25.06 -11.55
CA SER A 305 27.21 25.10 -13.02
C SER A 305 28.54 24.61 -13.62
N ASN A 306 29.55 24.32 -12.79
CA ASN A 306 30.83 23.82 -13.27
C ASN A 306 30.68 22.36 -13.73
N ARG A 307 30.87 22.15 -15.03
CA ARG A 307 30.72 20.85 -15.69
C ARG A 307 31.61 19.76 -15.09
N GLU A 308 32.87 20.05 -14.78
CA GLU A 308 33.81 19.07 -14.22
C GLU A 308 33.37 18.60 -12.83
N VAL A 309 32.86 19.52 -12.01
CA VAL A 309 32.35 19.21 -10.67
C VAL A 309 31.11 18.31 -10.77
N VAL A 310 30.20 18.60 -11.70
CA VAL A 310 29.00 17.78 -11.96
C VAL A 310 29.39 16.40 -12.48
N GLU A 311 30.29 16.32 -13.45
CA GLU A 311 30.75 15.05 -14.02
C GLU A 311 31.45 14.17 -12.98
N ARG A 312 32.32 14.76 -12.14
CA ARG A 312 32.95 14.04 -11.02
C ARG A 312 31.93 13.53 -10.01
N PHE A 313 30.98 14.36 -9.59
CA PHE A 313 29.91 13.95 -8.67
C PHE A 313 29.10 12.77 -9.22
N ASN A 314 28.78 12.79 -10.52
CA ASN A 314 28.07 11.72 -11.20
C ASN A 314 28.89 10.44 -11.27
N ALA A 315 30.19 10.53 -11.60
CA ALA A 315 31.10 9.40 -11.63
C ALA A 315 31.24 8.75 -10.24
N ASP A 316 31.41 9.56 -9.19
CA ASP A 316 31.49 9.08 -7.80
C ASP A 316 30.17 8.40 -7.39
N THR A 317 29.03 8.98 -7.76
CA THR A 317 27.72 8.41 -7.46
C THR A 317 27.52 7.06 -8.16
N ARG A 318 27.94 6.93 -9.43
CA ARG A 318 27.96 5.64 -10.12
C ARG A 318 28.87 4.63 -9.42
N SER A 319 30.04 5.05 -8.95
CA SER A 319 30.96 4.18 -8.20
C SER A 319 30.32 3.65 -6.90
N VAL A 320 29.63 4.54 -6.15
CA VAL A 320 28.88 4.16 -4.94
C VAL A 320 27.80 3.13 -5.27
N VAL A 321 27.00 3.36 -6.33
CA VAL A 321 25.96 2.41 -6.77
C VAL A 321 26.57 1.07 -7.20
N ARG A 322 27.69 1.07 -7.92
CA ARG A 322 28.41 -0.17 -8.30
C ARG A 322 28.86 -0.97 -7.08
N ASN A 323 29.40 -0.31 -6.07
CA ASN A 323 29.83 -0.97 -4.83
C ASN A 323 28.64 -1.52 -4.05
N LEU A 324 27.56 -0.74 -3.93
CA LEU A 324 26.32 -1.19 -3.31
C LEU A 324 25.74 -2.42 -4.04
N ALA A 325 25.77 -2.44 -5.37
CA ALA A 325 25.29 -3.57 -6.18
C ALA A 325 26.24 -4.78 -6.17
N LYS A 326 27.49 -4.64 -5.71
CA LYS A 326 28.37 -5.78 -5.41
C LYS A 326 28.02 -6.39 -4.06
N GLU A 327 27.73 -5.55 -3.07
CA GLU A 327 27.34 -5.98 -1.72
C GLU A 327 25.94 -6.59 -1.70
N TYR A 328 25.01 -6.03 -2.47
CA TYR A 328 23.62 -6.48 -2.59
C TYR A 328 23.25 -6.79 -4.04
N PRO A 329 23.72 -7.93 -4.63
CA PRO A 329 23.56 -8.21 -6.06
C PRO A 329 22.11 -8.19 -6.56
N TYR A 330 21.15 -8.56 -5.72
CA TYR A 330 19.73 -8.61 -6.08
C TYR A 330 19.13 -7.22 -6.40
N ILE A 331 19.72 -6.10 -5.94
CA ILE A 331 19.19 -4.75 -6.28
C ILE A 331 19.35 -4.44 -7.78
N LYS A 332 20.20 -5.20 -8.49
CA LYS A 332 20.35 -5.10 -9.95
C LYS A 332 19.10 -5.50 -10.72
N ARG A 333 18.05 -6.06 -10.09
CA ARG A 333 16.75 -6.26 -10.75
C ARG A 333 15.92 -4.97 -10.84
N ILE A 334 16.27 -3.96 -10.06
CA ILE A 334 15.58 -2.67 -10.04
C ILE A 334 16.02 -1.87 -11.26
N LYS A 335 15.04 -1.46 -12.08
CA LYS A 335 15.26 -0.82 -13.38
C LYS A 335 16.10 0.45 -13.28
N GLU A 336 15.87 1.29 -12.27
CA GLU A 336 16.65 2.51 -12.03
C GLU A 336 18.13 2.19 -11.78
N ILE A 337 18.42 1.14 -11.01
CA ILE A 337 19.79 0.70 -10.74
C ILE A 337 20.43 0.12 -12.00
N GLN A 338 19.70 -0.69 -12.77
CA GLN A 338 20.19 -1.20 -14.06
C GLN A 338 20.59 -0.06 -15.00
N ASN A 339 19.74 0.95 -15.12
CA ASN A 339 20.01 2.11 -15.96
C ASN A 339 21.30 2.83 -15.52
N ILE A 340 21.48 3.08 -14.22
CA ILE A 340 22.70 3.73 -13.70
C ILE A 340 23.96 2.89 -13.95
N LEU A 341 23.85 1.56 -13.83
CA LEU A 341 24.97 0.64 -14.06
C LEU A 341 25.31 0.43 -15.54
N SER A 342 24.36 0.67 -16.45
CA SER A 342 24.53 0.52 -17.90
C SER A 342 25.28 1.69 -18.56
N VAL A 343 25.34 2.85 -17.90
CA VAL A 343 26.08 4.02 -18.40
C VAL A 343 27.58 3.80 -18.13
N GLN A 344 28.35 3.67 -19.22
CA GLN A 344 29.81 3.52 -19.19
C GLN A 344 30.49 4.70 -18.50
#